data_AF-A0A1F3D1H4-F1
#
_entry.id   AF-A0A1F3D1H4-F1
#
_cell.length_a   1.000
_cell.length_b   1.000
_cell.length_c   1.000
_cell.angle_alpha   90.00
_cell.angle_beta   90.00
_cell.angle_gamma   90.00
#
_symmetry.space_group_name_H-M   'P 1'
#
loop_
_entity.id
_entity.type
_entity.pdbx_description
1 polymer ?
#
loop_
_entity_poly.entity_id
_entity_poly.type
_entity_poly.pdbx_seq_one_letter_code
_entity_poly.pdbx_strand_id
1 'polypeptide(L)'
;MESKERTLAAINHRQPDRPPVYVSLTPQVAEKLSEALHLPYEEPFDAMESARMSHMGLLTSMGVDIIAIAPTVPTNAPTITLPDGRIKNEWGMIFRNVGIYTEFAEYPLANASSEKDILEYPFPDPNAPGRYDQAVKMMECYAEKFAVIGDVETMFFEMSWYLTGMEKFLMDLMMETEYQAHLMDKIMNYIIVAGKKLIEMGVDILWCGDDFGTQGGMIMDPETWRKIFKPRIKYMFEEFRKVRPDIKIAWHSCGSILPIIPDFIEVGLDILNPIQPLAQGMDPVFLKKTYGKDLVFFGGIDVQHLLPFGTPQMIRDEVRRRIDILGKEGGYIIAPAHNIQPDTPVENIMAFFDAAINP
;
A
#
# COMPACT_ATOMS: atom_id res chain seq x y z
N MET A 1 15.92 11.78 17.62
CA MET A 1 16.12 10.37 17.26
C MET A 1 16.44 10.28 15.79
N GLU A 2 17.18 9.27 15.35
CA GLU A 2 17.38 9.03 13.91
C GLU A 2 16.10 8.42 13.28
N SER A 3 15.93 8.55 11.96
CA SER A 3 14.70 8.13 11.26
C SER A 3 14.34 6.66 11.48
N LYS A 4 15.29 5.73 11.30
CA LYS A 4 15.05 4.30 11.55
C LYS A 4 14.69 4.03 13.01
N GLU A 5 15.41 4.63 13.96
CA GLU A 5 15.15 4.45 15.40
C GLU A 5 13.75 4.94 15.80
N ARG A 6 13.34 6.10 15.29
CA ARG A 6 12.00 6.68 15.49
C ARG A 6 10.92 5.73 15.00
N THR A 7 11.06 5.19 13.80
CA THR A 7 10.10 4.25 13.23
C THR A 7 10.03 2.97 14.05
N LEU A 8 11.17 2.37 14.39
CA LEU A 8 11.23 1.14 15.20
C LEU A 8 10.70 1.34 16.63
N ALA A 9 10.77 2.55 17.19
CA ALA A 9 10.08 2.87 18.43
C ALA A 9 8.56 2.88 18.24
N ALA A 10 8.08 3.63 17.24
CA ALA A 10 6.65 3.79 16.98
C ALA A 10 5.95 2.46 16.69
N ILE A 11 6.48 1.63 15.79
CA ILE A 11 5.84 0.37 15.40
C ILE A 11 5.90 -0.73 16.48
N ASN A 12 6.64 -0.48 17.56
CA ASN A 12 6.70 -1.36 18.73
C ASN A 12 6.04 -0.73 19.96
N HIS A 13 5.11 0.21 19.77
CA HIS A 13 4.37 0.90 20.85
C HIS A 13 5.29 1.51 21.92
N ARG A 14 6.44 2.05 21.48
CA ARG A 14 7.32 2.87 22.32
C ARG A 14 7.22 4.31 21.84
N GLN A 15 7.14 5.24 22.78
CA GLN A 15 7.02 6.66 22.47
C GLN A 15 8.29 7.18 21.75
N PRO A 16 8.20 7.62 20.49
CA PRO A 16 9.29 8.33 19.83
C PRO A 16 9.29 9.83 20.20
N ASP A 17 10.31 10.57 19.75
CA ASP A 17 10.37 12.03 19.80
C ASP A 17 9.24 12.71 19.01
N ARG A 18 8.83 12.10 17.89
CA ARG A 18 7.63 12.40 17.11
C ARG A 18 7.22 11.17 16.29
N PRO A 19 5.96 11.05 15.81
CA PRO A 19 5.61 9.98 14.89
C PRO A 19 6.50 9.98 13.64
N PRO A 20 6.95 8.82 13.14
CA PRO A 20 7.64 8.71 11.86
C PRO A 20 6.73 9.12 10.71
N VAL A 21 7.32 9.76 9.70
CA VAL A 21 6.62 10.26 8.52
C VAL A 21 6.80 9.30 7.34
N TYR A 22 5.71 9.00 6.65
CA TYR A 22 5.72 8.38 5.32
C TYR A 22 4.85 9.18 4.36
N VAL A 23 5.27 9.30 3.12
CA VAL A 23 4.50 9.96 2.04
C VAL A 23 4.78 9.22 0.74
N SER A 24 3.75 9.04 -0.07
CA SER A 24 3.85 8.63 -1.46
C SER A 24 3.19 9.69 -2.36
N LEU A 25 3.71 9.84 -3.57
CA LEU A 25 3.34 10.90 -4.52
C LEU A 25 2.93 10.28 -5.85
N THR A 26 2.01 10.90 -6.55
CA THR A 26 1.91 10.64 -8.00
C THR A 26 3.11 11.30 -8.71
N PRO A 27 3.50 10.82 -9.91
CA PRO A 27 4.63 11.38 -10.65
C PRO A 27 4.50 12.89 -10.89
N GLN A 28 3.28 13.36 -11.16
CA GLN A 28 3.02 14.79 -11.42
C GLN A 28 3.24 15.65 -10.17
N VAL A 29 2.95 15.12 -8.98
CA VAL A 29 3.23 15.82 -7.72
C VAL A 29 4.73 15.83 -7.44
N ALA A 30 5.42 14.72 -7.69
CA ALA A 30 6.87 14.63 -7.52
C ALA A 30 7.61 15.59 -8.46
N GLU A 31 7.20 15.71 -9.73
CA GLU A 31 7.74 16.67 -10.70
C GLU A 31 7.55 18.11 -10.20
N LYS A 32 6.31 18.47 -9.84
CA LYS A 32 5.97 19.81 -9.31
C LYS A 32 6.78 20.17 -8.05
N LEU A 33 6.98 19.22 -7.14
CA LEU A 33 7.81 19.44 -5.94
C LEU A 33 9.29 19.57 -6.27
N SER A 34 9.80 18.74 -7.19
CA SER A 34 11.19 18.80 -7.64
C SER A 34 11.51 20.17 -8.24
N GLU A 35 10.61 20.70 -9.08
CA GLU A 35 10.73 22.05 -9.63
C GLU A 35 10.71 23.13 -8.54
N ALA A 36 9.72 23.08 -7.64
CA ALA A 36 9.54 24.07 -6.59
C ALA A 36 10.69 24.10 -5.56
N LEU A 37 11.35 22.97 -5.33
CA LEU A 37 12.45 22.82 -4.37
C LEU A 37 13.83 22.86 -5.04
N HIS A 38 13.90 22.96 -6.37
CA HIS A 38 15.14 22.86 -7.16
C HIS A 38 15.92 21.56 -6.88
N LEU A 39 15.20 20.44 -6.78
CA LEU A 39 15.74 19.10 -6.58
C LEU A 39 15.62 18.26 -7.85
N PRO A 40 16.47 17.23 -8.04
CA PRO A 40 16.34 16.32 -9.17
C PRO A 40 15.01 15.57 -9.14
N TYR A 41 14.36 15.48 -10.30
CA TYR A 41 13.23 14.58 -10.50
C TYR A 41 13.73 13.16 -10.80
N GLU A 42 13.22 12.18 -10.06
CA GLU A 42 13.45 10.75 -10.28
C GLU A 42 12.29 10.18 -11.08
N GLU A 43 12.55 9.52 -12.21
CA GLU A 43 11.50 8.81 -12.94
C GLU A 43 10.91 7.68 -12.10
N PRO A 44 9.59 7.43 -12.19
CA PRO A 44 8.95 6.36 -11.44
C PRO A 44 9.43 4.99 -11.92
N PHE A 45 9.54 4.04 -10.99
CA PHE A 45 9.86 2.65 -11.33
C PHE A 45 8.69 1.96 -12.03
N ASP A 46 8.99 1.07 -12.97
CA ASP A 46 7.98 0.19 -13.58
C ASP A 46 7.66 -0.96 -12.61
N ALA A 47 6.56 -0.82 -11.88
CA ALA A 47 6.07 -1.75 -10.88
C ALA A 47 4.56 -1.56 -10.69
N MET A 48 3.88 -2.56 -10.14
CA MET A 48 2.46 -2.40 -9.73
C MET A 48 2.34 -1.31 -8.66
N GLU A 49 3.24 -1.32 -7.67
CA GLU A 49 3.29 -0.33 -6.57
C GLU A 49 4.22 0.86 -6.87
N SER A 50 4.27 1.29 -8.14
CA SER A 50 5.20 2.30 -8.64
C SER A 50 5.22 3.58 -7.79
N ALA A 51 4.04 4.15 -7.49
CA ALA A 51 3.93 5.41 -6.75
C ALA A 51 4.43 5.33 -5.30
N ARG A 52 4.46 4.13 -4.70
CA ARG A 52 4.87 3.92 -3.30
C ARG A 52 6.39 3.80 -3.18
N MET A 53 7.05 3.14 -4.12
CA MET A 53 8.51 2.94 -4.10
C MET A 53 9.32 4.03 -4.82
N SER A 54 8.68 4.94 -5.56
CA SER A 54 9.36 5.94 -6.39
C SER A 54 9.64 7.25 -5.65
N HIS A 55 10.55 8.06 -6.22
CA HIS A 55 10.86 9.42 -5.76
C HIS A 55 11.46 9.50 -4.34
N MET A 56 12.16 8.44 -3.90
CA MET A 56 12.68 8.35 -2.53
C MET A 56 13.79 9.33 -2.24
N GLY A 57 14.62 9.74 -3.21
CA GLY A 57 15.63 10.77 -2.95
C GLY A 57 14.99 12.13 -2.68
N LEU A 58 13.95 12.50 -3.43
CA LEU A 58 13.12 13.68 -3.12
C LEU A 58 12.49 13.56 -1.73
N LEU A 59 11.76 12.48 -1.45
CA LEU A 59 11.02 12.31 -0.20
C LEU A 59 11.94 12.28 1.04
N THR A 60 13.08 11.60 0.95
CA THR A 60 14.07 11.56 2.05
C THR A 60 14.70 12.93 2.29
N SER A 61 14.90 13.75 1.26
CA SER A 61 15.34 15.14 1.42
C SER A 61 14.29 16.04 2.09
N MET A 62 13.00 15.69 1.95
CA MET A 62 11.89 16.39 2.58
C MET A 62 11.61 15.93 4.02
N GLY A 63 12.26 14.85 4.48
CA GLY A 63 12.22 14.41 5.88
C GLY A 63 11.26 13.25 6.17
N VAL A 64 10.93 12.40 5.19
CA VAL A 64 10.32 11.10 5.51
C VAL A 64 11.27 10.25 6.36
N ASP A 65 10.70 9.38 7.21
CA ASP A 65 11.46 8.48 8.09
C ASP A 65 11.51 7.04 7.56
N ILE A 66 10.72 6.78 6.52
CA ILE A 66 10.46 5.45 5.97
C ILE A 66 10.55 5.54 4.46
N ILE A 67 11.29 4.62 3.85
CA ILE A 67 11.28 4.38 2.40
C ILE A 67 10.51 3.10 2.09
N ALA A 68 9.98 2.96 0.88
CA ALA A 68 9.35 1.72 0.42
C ALA A 68 10.16 1.09 -0.72
N ILE A 69 10.21 -0.24 -0.75
CA ILE A 69 10.73 -1.05 -1.84
C ILE A 69 9.66 -2.05 -2.26
N ALA A 70 9.63 -2.44 -3.52
CA ALA A 70 8.70 -3.43 -4.03
C ALA A 70 9.34 -4.28 -5.13
N PRO A 71 8.74 -5.41 -5.52
CA PRO A 71 9.08 -6.11 -6.76
C PRO A 71 8.77 -5.21 -7.96
N THR A 72 9.70 -5.09 -8.90
CA THR A 72 9.51 -4.38 -10.17
C THR A 72 9.20 -5.35 -11.31
N VAL A 73 8.84 -4.81 -12.47
CA VAL A 73 8.72 -5.62 -13.68
C VAL A 73 10.07 -6.29 -14.00
N PRO A 74 10.08 -7.57 -14.38
CA PRO A 74 11.33 -8.30 -14.60
C PRO A 74 11.95 -7.94 -15.95
N THR A 75 13.28 -8.10 -16.04
CA THR A 75 14.06 -7.72 -17.22
C THR A 75 13.70 -8.52 -18.49
N ASN A 76 13.18 -9.74 -18.32
CA ASN A 76 12.81 -10.64 -19.41
C ASN A 76 11.35 -10.53 -19.86
N ALA A 77 10.52 -9.75 -19.17
CA ALA A 77 9.12 -9.50 -19.53
C ALA A 77 8.73 -8.05 -19.21
N PRO A 78 9.36 -7.05 -19.85
CA PRO A 78 9.08 -5.64 -19.60
C PRO A 78 7.64 -5.28 -19.98
N THR A 79 7.12 -4.22 -19.38
CA THR A 79 5.90 -3.56 -19.84
C THR A 79 6.11 -3.05 -21.25
N ILE A 80 5.16 -3.32 -22.16
CA ILE A 80 5.26 -2.93 -23.56
C ILE A 80 4.15 -1.96 -23.97
N THR A 81 4.48 -1.01 -24.83
CA THR A 81 3.50 -0.19 -25.54
C THR A 81 3.12 -0.88 -26.85
N LEU A 82 1.83 -1.14 -27.03
CA LEU A 82 1.25 -1.73 -28.23
C LEU A 82 1.19 -0.68 -29.37
N PRO A 83 1.05 -1.11 -30.64
CA PRO A 83 1.02 -0.19 -31.79
C PRO A 83 -0.08 0.88 -31.76
N ASP A 84 -1.15 0.63 -31.01
CA ASP A 84 -2.28 1.55 -30.81
C ASP A 84 -2.12 2.46 -29.58
N GLY A 85 -0.95 2.44 -28.93
CA GLY A 85 -0.63 3.27 -27.76
C GLY A 85 -1.08 2.69 -26.42
N ARG A 86 -1.78 1.56 -26.40
CA ARG A 86 -2.14 0.86 -25.15
C ARG A 86 -0.92 0.19 -24.53
N ILE A 87 -0.99 -0.10 -23.24
CA ILE A 87 0.11 -0.67 -22.47
C ILE A 87 -0.25 -2.09 -22.08
N LYS A 88 0.68 -3.04 -22.21
CA LYS A 88 0.52 -4.42 -21.74
C LYS A 88 1.59 -4.76 -20.70
N ASN A 89 1.19 -5.28 -19.55
CA ASN A 89 2.10 -5.72 -18.49
C ASN A 89 2.39 -7.23 -18.54
N GLU A 90 3.27 -7.71 -17.66
CA GLU A 90 3.67 -9.12 -17.55
C GLU A 90 2.51 -10.06 -17.18
N TRP A 91 1.51 -9.53 -16.47
CA TRP A 91 0.30 -10.26 -16.11
C TRP A 91 -0.70 -10.36 -17.25
N GLY A 92 -0.39 -9.85 -18.45
CA GLY A 92 -1.27 -9.91 -19.62
C GLY A 92 -2.39 -8.87 -19.63
N MET A 93 -2.46 -8.00 -18.63
CA MET A 93 -3.44 -6.91 -18.57
C MET A 93 -3.14 -5.87 -19.64
N ILE A 94 -4.17 -5.30 -20.24
CA ILE A 94 -4.03 -4.20 -21.19
C ILE A 94 -4.66 -2.95 -20.60
N PHE A 95 -3.91 -1.86 -20.60
CA PHE A 95 -4.33 -0.55 -20.10
C PHE A 95 -4.44 0.46 -21.23
N ARG A 96 -5.31 1.46 -21.03
CA ARG A 96 -5.41 2.65 -21.86
C ARG A 96 -5.14 3.89 -21.02
N ASN A 97 -4.55 4.91 -21.63
CA ASN A 97 -4.36 6.20 -20.96
C ASN A 97 -5.67 6.99 -20.95
N VAL A 98 -6.04 7.52 -19.78
CA VAL A 98 -7.20 8.39 -19.56
C VAL A 98 -6.74 9.59 -18.74
N GLY A 99 -6.57 10.73 -19.40
CA GLY A 99 -5.96 11.91 -18.78
C GLY A 99 -4.54 11.60 -18.31
N ILE A 100 -4.31 11.75 -17.01
CA ILE A 100 -3.03 11.48 -16.35
C ILE A 100 -2.93 10.07 -15.74
N TYR A 101 -3.96 9.25 -15.91
CA TYR A 101 -4.06 7.90 -15.35
C TYR A 101 -4.11 6.83 -16.44
N THR A 102 -3.91 5.59 -16.02
CA THR A 102 -4.17 4.39 -16.82
C THR A 102 -5.38 3.66 -16.27
N GLU A 103 -6.24 3.17 -17.15
CA GLU A 103 -7.38 2.32 -16.79
C GLU A 103 -7.29 0.97 -17.51
N PHE A 104 -7.90 -0.06 -16.92
CA PHE A 104 -8.07 -1.36 -17.57
C PHE A 104 -8.86 -1.22 -18.88
N ALA A 105 -8.28 -1.72 -19.97
CA ALA A 105 -8.91 -1.84 -21.27
C ALA A 105 -9.29 -3.29 -21.58
N GLU A 106 -8.44 -4.26 -21.21
CA GLU A 106 -8.73 -5.69 -21.37
C GLU A 106 -8.21 -6.50 -20.17
N TYR A 107 -8.99 -7.52 -19.80
CA TYR A 107 -8.72 -8.43 -18.70
C TYR A 107 -8.35 -9.82 -19.27
N PRO A 108 -7.15 -10.36 -19.00
CA PRO A 108 -6.66 -11.57 -19.67
C PRO A 108 -7.44 -12.85 -19.31
N LEU A 109 -8.11 -12.85 -18.17
CA LEU A 109 -8.96 -13.94 -17.67
C LEU A 109 -10.45 -13.56 -17.65
N ALA A 110 -10.89 -12.62 -18.49
CA ALA A 110 -12.28 -12.17 -18.58
C ALA A 110 -13.30 -13.31 -18.82
N ASN A 111 -12.87 -14.44 -19.38
CA ASN A 111 -13.73 -15.58 -19.69
C ASN A 111 -13.44 -16.83 -18.82
N ALA A 112 -12.57 -16.71 -17.81
CA ALA A 112 -12.26 -17.84 -16.93
C ALA A 112 -13.52 -18.33 -16.20
N SER A 113 -13.72 -19.64 -16.17
CA SER A 113 -14.88 -20.27 -15.54
C SER A 113 -14.55 -21.57 -14.81
N SER A 114 -13.40 -22.18 -15.10
CA SER A 114 -12.96 -23.48 -14.57
C SER A 114 -11.57 -23.44 -13.95
N GLU A 115 -11.23 -24.47 -13.17
CA GLU A 115 -9.86 -24.68 -12.68
C GLU A 115 -8.84 -24.71 -13.84
N LYS A 116 -9.21 -25.36 -14.94
CA LYS A 116 -8.34 -25.53 -16.12
C LYS A 116 -7.89 -24.18 -16.69
N ASP A 117 -8.80 -23.21 -16.78
CA ASP A 117 -8.51 -21.87 -17.31
C ASP A 117 -7.39 -21.20 -16.49
N ILE A 118 -7.35 -21.44 -15.18
CA ILE A 118 -6.34 -20.90 -14.28
C ILE A 118 -5.03 -21.69 -14.38
N LEU A 119 -5.08 -23.02 -14.43
CA LEU A 119 -3.88 -23.84 -14.52
C LEU A 119 -3.11 -23.67 -15.82
N GLU A 120 -3.80 -23.38 -16.92
CA GLU A 120 -3.19 -23.12 -18.23
C GLU A 120 -2.72 -21.67 -18.41
N TYR A 121 -3.09 -20.76 -17.50
CA TYR A 121 -2.68 -19.36 -17.57
C TYR A 121 -1.19 -19.16 -17.22
N PRO A 122 -0.41 -18.45 -18.05
CA PRO A 122 1.01 -18.23 -17.80
C PRO A 122 1.22 -17.10 -16.78
N PHE A 123 1.00 -17.38 -15.50
CA PHE A 123 1.26 -16.44 -14.42
C PHE A 123 2.74 -15.99 -14.38
N PRO A 124 3.02 -14.73 -14.01
CA PRO A 124 4.39 -14.25 -13.83
C PRO A 124 5.16 -15.07 -12.79
N ASP A 125 6.46 -15.23 -13.02
CA ASP A 125 7.37 -15.86 -12.06
C ASP A 125 7.80 -14.83 -11.00
N PRO A 126 7.50 -15.06 -9.70
CA PRO A 126 7.94 -14.17 -8.63
C PRO A 126 9.47 -14.16 -8.45
N ASN A 127 10.22 -15.09 -9.04
CA ASN A 127 11.68 -15.11 -9.03
C ASN A 127 12.31 -14.68 -10.37
N ALA A 128 11.52 -14.11 -11.28
CA ALA A 128 12.00 -13.67 -12.58
C ALA A 128 13.20 -12.70 -12.45
N PRO A 129 14.20 -12.80 -13.35
CA PRO A 129 15.44 -12.04 -13.24
C PRO A 129 15.20 -10.54 -13.29
N GLY A 130 15.86 -9.80 -12.40
CA GLY A 130 15.81 -8.35 -12.32
C GLY A 130 14.64 -7.77 -11.50
N ARG A 131 13.67 -8.60 -11.09
CA ARG A 131 12.49 -8.18 -10.31
C ARG A 131 12.83 -7.47 -9.00
N TYR A 132 13.98 -7.76 -8.40
CA TYR A 132 14.39 -7.21 -7.11
C TYR A 132 15.62 -6.30 -7.20
N ASP A 133 16.13 -6.02 -8.39
CA ASP A 133 17.37 -5.26 -8.53
C ASP A 133 17.24 -3.84 -7.98
N GLN A 134 16.08 -3.20 -8.17
CA GLN A 134 15.83 -1.88 -7.60
C GLN A 134 15.67 -1.93 -6.09
N ALA A 135 14.96 -2.93 -5.57
CA ALA A 135 14.82 -3.15 -4.13
C ALA A 135 16.20 -3.31 -3.44
N VAL A 136 17.11 -4.10 -4.02
CA VAL A 136 18.49 -4.26 -3.51
C VAL A 136 19.24 -2.93 -3.49
N LYS A 137 19.21 -2.16 -4.59
CA LYS A 137 19.87 -0.84 -4.66
C LYS A 137 19.30 0.13 -3.61
N MET A 138 17.99 0.14 -3.42
CA MET A 138 17.35 1.00 -2.43
C MET A 138 17.72 0.60 -1.00
N MET A 139 17.82 -0.70 -0.71
CA MET A 139 18.32 -1.20 0.58
C MET A 139 19.75 -0.72 0.84
N GLU A 140 20.64 -0.83 -0.14
CA GLU A 140 22.04 -0.36 -0.04
C GLU A 140 22.14 1.15 0.21
N CYS A 141 21.28 1.95 -0.44
CA CYS A 141 21.30 3.41 -0.32
C CYS A 141 20.70 3.93 1.00
N TYR A 142 19.64 3.31 1.51
CA TYR A 142 18.78 3.93 2.53
C TYR A 142 18.63 3.13 3.83
N ALA A 143 18.78 1.80 3.82
CA ALA A 143 18.34 0.95 4.93
C ALA A 143 19.14 1.12 6.23
N GLU A 144 20.33 1.75 6.18
CA GLU A 144 21.10 2.10 7.38
C GLU A 144 20.43 3.24 8.17
N LYS A 145 19.86 4.23 7.47
CA LYS A 145 19.35 5.48 8.06
C LYS A 145 17.84 5.52 8.21
N PHE A 146 17.12 4.88 7.28
CA PHE A 146 15.67 4.87 7.22
C PHE A 146 15.13 3.48 7.55
N ALA A 147 13.93 3.44 8.10
CA ALA A 147 13.19 2.19 8.12
C ALA A 147 12.70 1.87 6.71
N VAL A 148 12.57 0.58 6.40
CA VAL A 148 12.17 0.13 5.06
C VAL A 148 10.87 -0.65 5.12
N ILE A 149 9.90 -0.25 4.31
CA ILE A 149 8.72 -1.03 4.00
C ILE A 149 8.99 -1.86 2.75
N GLY A 150 8.73 -3.16 2.81
CA GLY A 150 8.60 -4.02 1.63
C GLY A 150 7.14 -4.11 1.24
N ASP A 151 6.79 -3.66 0.04
CA ASP A 151 5.42 -3.56 -0.46
C ASP A 151 5.07 -4.73 -1.40
N VAL A 152 3.94 -5.37 -1.11
CA VAL A 152 3.33 -6.46 -1.88
C VAL A 152 1.80 -6.30 -1.90
N GLU A 153 1.30 -5.06 -1.87
CA GLU A 153 -0.11 -4.73 -2.10
C GLU A 153 -0.63 -5.26 -3.46
N THR A 154 -1.92 -5.05 -3.74
CA THR A 154 -2.65 -5.63 -4.88
C THR A 154 -2.60 -7.17 -4.88
N MET A 155 -3.11 -7.75 -3.79
CA MET A 155 -3.05 -9.19 -3.52
C MET A 155 -4.22 -9.96 -4.17
N PHE A 156 -4.76 -10.97 -3.49
CA PHE A 156 -5.63 -11.96 -4.10
C PHE A 156 -7.04 -11.44 -4.38
N PHE A 157 -7.52 -10.37 -3.74
CA PHE A 157 -8.78 -9.76 -4.15
C PHE A 157 -8.58 -8.85 -5.35
N GLU A 158 -7.66 -7.87 -5.25
CA GLU A 158 -7.44 -6.89 -6.30
C GLU A 158 -6.89 -7.49 -7.58
N MET A 159 -5.81 -8.27 -7.48
CA MET A 159 -5.23 -8.92 -8.64
C MET A 159 -6.22 -9.88 -9.31
N SER A 160 -7.12 -10.52 -8.56
CA SER A 160 -8.11 -11.39 -9.19
C SER A 160 -9.05 -10.60 -10.08
N TRP A 161 -9.58 -9.46 -9.61
CA TRP A 161 -10.44 -8.65 -10.46
C TRP A 161 -9.67 -7.84 -11.50
N TYR A 162 -8.38 -7.52 -11.29
CA TYR A 162 -7.49 -7.01 -12.33
C TYR A 162 -7.30 -7.99 -13.49
N LEU A 163 -7.46 -9.30 -13.22
CA LEU A 163 -7.32 -10.33 -14.24
C LEU A 163 -8.65 -10.70 -14.91
N THR A 164 -9.78 -10.59 -14.20
CA THR A 164 -11.08 -11.07 -14.70
C THR A 164 -12.12 -9.99 -14.96
N GLY A 165 -11.91 -8.78 -14.44
CA GLY A 165 -12.90 -7.71 -14.38
C GLY A 165 -13.74 -7.73 -13.09
N MET A 166 -13.96 -6.55 -12.50
CA MET A 166 -14.61 -6.39 -11.18
C MET A 166 -16.04 -6.91 -11.11
N GLU A 167 -16.89 -6.54 -12.07
CA GLU A 167 -18.29 -7.00 -12.09
C GLU A 167 -18.39 -8.52 -12.13
N LYS A 168 -17.67 -9.14 -13.09
CA LYS A 168 -17.59 -10.59 -13.21
C LYS A 168 -17.06 -11.25 -11.94
N PHE A 169 -15.94 -10.74 -11.42
CA PHE A 169 -15.30 -11.31 -10.24
C PHE A 169 -16.25 -11.34 -9.04
N LEU A 170 -16.94 -10.23 -8.76
CA LEU A 170 -17.87 -10.13 -7.64
C LEU A 170 -19.10 -11.02 -7.82
N MET A 171 -19.65 -11.09 -9.04
CA MET A 171 -20.76 -12.02 -9.35
C MET A 171 -20.34 -13.47 -9.14
N ASP A 172 -19.19 -13.87 -9.67
CA ASP A 172 -18.66 -15.22 -9.55
C ASP A 172 -18.27 -15.59 -8.12
N LEU A 173 -17.80 -14.62 -7.33
CA LEU A 173 -17.53 -14.80 -5.91
C LEU A 173 -18.81 -15.18 -5.15
N MET A 174 -19.94 -14.53 -5.47
CA MET A 174 -21.25 -14.85 -4.88
C MET A 174 -21.83 -16.17 -5.40
N MET A 175 -21.52 -16.55 -6.64
CA MET A 175 -21.95 -17.81 -7.23
C MET A 175 -21.04 -19.00 -6.88
N GLU A 176 -19.92 -18.74 -6.19
CA GLU A 176 -18.89 -19.72 -5.85
C GLU A 176 -18.34 -20.45 -7.10
N THR A 177 -18.13 -19.71 -8.19
CA THR A 177 -17.63 -20.26 -9.45
C THR A 177 -16.25 -20.93 -9.27
N GLU A 178 -16.04 -22.09 -9.88
CA GLU A 178 -14.90 -22.99 -9.63
C GLU A 178 -13.52 -22.29 -9.71
N TYR A 179 -13.28 -21.46 -10.73
CA TYR A 179 -11.97 -20.83 -10.95
C TYR A 179 -11.51 -19.92 -9.81
N GLN A 180 -12.43 -19.36 -9.03
CA GLN A 180 -12.18 -18.30 -8.05
C GLN A 180 -11.14 -18.70 -7.00
N ALA A 181 -11.33 -19.88 -6.39
CA ALA A 181 -10.42 -20.38 -5.37
C ALA A 181 -9.02 -20.64 -5.95
N HIS A 182 -8.96 -21.26 -7.13
CA HIS A 182 -7.69 -21.55 -7.80
C HIS A 182 -6.94 -20.27 -8.21
N LEU A 183 -7.65 -19.25 -8.69
CA LEU A 183 -7.06 -17.96 -9.06
C LEU A 183 -6.47 -17.27 -7.83
N MET A 184 -7.26 -17.11 -6.76
CA MET A 184 -6.79 -16.51 -5.51
C MET A 184 -5.60 -17.26 -4.92
N ASP A 185 -5.61 -18.60 -4.97
CA ASP A 185 -4.50 -19.40 -4.44
C ASP A 185 -3.22 -19.27 -5.30
N LYS A 186 -3.35 -19.16 -6.63
CA LYS A 186 -2.20 -18.88 -7.51
C LYS A 186 -1.58 -17.51 -7.23
N ILE A 187 -2.40 -16.48 -7.08
CA ILE A 187 -1.95 -15.13 -6.73
C ILE A 187 -1.32 -15.12 -5.33
N MET A 188 -1.99 -15.72 -4.34
CA MET A 188 -1.47 -15.81 -2.97
C MET A 188 -0.09 -16.48 -2.94
N ASN A 189 0.13 -17.54 -3.72
CA ASN A 189 1.44 -18.19 -3.81
C ASN A 189 2.51 -17.27 -4.42
N TYR A 190 2.17 -16.49 -5.46
CA TYR A 190 3.07 -15.47 -6.03
C TYR A 190 3.47 -14.44 -4.95
N ILE A 191 2.48 -13.90 -4.26
CA ILE A 191 2.66 -12.88 -3.22
C ILE A 191 3.46 -13.42 -2.03
N ILE A 192 3.22 -14.66 -1.59
CA ILE A 192 4.00 -15.28 -0.51
C ILE A 192 5.48 -15.35 -0.89
N VAL A 193 5.81 -15.76 -2.12
CA VAL A 193 7.21 -15.79 -2.57
C VAL A 193 7.81 -14.39 -2.57
N ALA A 194 7.09 -13.40 -3.13
CA ALA A 194 7.57 -12.03 -3.18
C ALA A 194 7.79 -11.41 -1.79
N GLY A 195 6.83 -11.56 -0.88
CA GLY A 195 6.92 -11.07 0.48
C GLY A 195 8.05 -11.75 1.26
N LYS A 196 8.25 -13.06 1.10
CA LYS A 196 9.40 -13.76 1.70
C LYS A 196 10.74 -13.22 1.19
N LYS A 197 10.86 -12.89 -0.09
CA LYS A 197 12.08 -12.27 -0.65
C LYS A 197 12.37 -10.91 -0.03
N LEU A 198 11.37 -10.05 0.13
CA LEU A 198 11.56 -8.76 0.79
C LEU A 198 11.90 -8.91 2.28
N ILE A 199 11.29 -9.88 2.97
CA ILE A 199 11.64 -10.20 4.37
C ILE A 199 13.10 -10.66 4.48
N GLU A 200 13.54 -11.54 3.59
CA GLU A 200 14.93 -12.03 3.51
C GLU A 200 15.93 -10.87 3.27
N MET A 201 15.53 -9.81 2.56
CA MET A 201 16.35 -8.61 2.36
C MET A 201 16.50 -7.77 3.63
N GLY A 202 15.62 -7.94 4.62
CA GLY A 202 15.70 -7.25 5.90
C GLY A 202 14.85 -5.98 6.01
N VAL A 203 13.73 -5.89 5.28
CA VAL A 203 12.74 -4.80 5.48
C VAL A 203 12.26 -4.74 6.93
N ASP A 204 11.85 -3.60 7.47
CA ASP A 204 11.36 -3.50 8.85
C ASP A 204 9.86 -3.81 8.96
N ILE A 205 9.10 -3.53 7.89
CA ILE A 205 7.65 -3.74 7.77
C ILE A 205 7.40 -4.43 6.43
N LEU A 206 6.52 -5.43 6.39
CA LEU A 206 5.94 -5.93 5.15
C LEU A 206 4.54 -5.35 4.99
N TRP A 207 4.31 -4.57 3.94
CA TRP A 207 3.04 -3.93 3.63
C TRP A 207 2.27 -4.77 2.63
N CYS A 208 1.16 -5.30 3.11
CA CYS A 208 0.21 -6.10 2.37
C CYS A 208 -1.04 -5.28 2.09
N GLY A 209 -1.92 -5.73 1.18
CA GLY A 209 -3.18 -5.04 1.00
C GLY A 209 -4.08 -5.59 -0.08
N ASP A 210 -5.36 -5.39 0.16
CA ASP A 210 -6.45 -5.43 -0.82
C ASP A 210 -7.53 -4.49 -0.27
N ASP A 211 -8.14 -3.70 -1.14
CA ASP A 211 -9.25 -2.83 -0.78
C ASP A 211 -10.54 -3.63 -0.55
N PHE A 212 -11.00 -3.67 0.71
CA PHE A 212 -12.27 -4.27 1.10
C PHE A 212 -13.34 -3.24 1.46
N GLY A 213 -12.98 -1.96 1.51
CA GLY A 213 -13.83 -0.87 1.95
C GLY A 213 -14.29 0.06 0.82
N THR A 214 -15.41 0.71 1.08
CA THR A 214 -15.95 1.87 0.35
C THR A 214 -16.09 3.03 1.33
N GLN A 215 -16.54 4.20 0.87
CA GLN A 215 -16.78 5.34 1.77
C GLN A 215 -17.79 5.00 2.90
N GLY A 216 -18.81 4.17 2.62
CA GLY A 216 -19.93 3.89 3.52
C GLY A 216 -19.89 2.53 4.23
N GLY A 217 -18.93 1.67 3.93
CA GLY A 217 -18.88 0.32 4.48
C GLY A 217 -18.07 -0.61 3.59
N MET A 218 -18.14 -1.92 3.83
CA MET A 218 -17.40 -2.90 3.05
C MET A 218 -17.99 -3.12 1.64
N ILE A 219 -17.12 -3.53 0.70
CA ILE A 219 -17.50 -3.91 -0.68
C ILE A 219 -18.34 -5.20 -0.69
N MET A 220 -18.10 -6.07 0.29
CA MET A 220 -18.81 -7.33 0.50
C MET A 220 -19.23 -7.47 1.96
N ASP A 221 -20.17 -8.36 2.25
CA ASP A 221 -20.56 -8.59 3.63
C ASP A 221 -19.39 -9.21 4.45
N PRO A 222 -19.30 -8.91 5.76
CA PRO A 222 -18.21 -9.42 6.59
C PRO A 222 -18.14 -10.95 6.68
N GLU A 223 -19.25 -11.68 6.53
CA GLU A 223 -19.26 -13.14 6.61
C GLU A 223 -18.63 -13.77 5.37
N THR A 224 -18.93 -13.25 4.18
CA THR A 224 -18.24 -13.61 2.94
C THR A 224 -16.74 -13.36 3.08
N TRP A 225 -16.35 -12.22 3.65
CA TRP A 225 -14.93 -11.92 3.88
C TRP A 225 -14.27 -12.93 4.83
N ARG A 226 -14.93 -13.25 5.95
CA ARG A 226 -14.44 -14.24 6.92
C ARG A 226 -14.31 -15.64 6.33
N LYS A 227 -15.25 -16.02 5.46
CA LYS A 227 -15.24 -17.32 4.77
C LYS A 227 -14.09 -17.43 3.77
N ILE A 228 -13.83 -16.38 3.00
CA ILE A 228 -12.97 -16.46 1.81
C ILE A 228 -11.56 -15.91 2.07
N PHE A 229 -11.46 -14.71 2.64
CA PHE A 229 -10.20 -13.96 2.71
C PHE A 229 -9.47 -14.16 4.04
N LYS A 230 -10.18 -14.12 5.18
CA LYS A 230 -9.56 -14.33 6.51
C LYS A 230 -8.63 -15.56 6.60
N PRO A 231 -9.02 -16.77 6.16
CA PRO A 231 -8.12 -17.93 6.23
C PRO A 231 -6.87 -17.79 5.35
N ARG A 232 -7.00 -17.15 4.17
CA ARG A 232 -5.87 -16.89 3.27
C ARG A 232 -4.90 -15.86 3.85
N ILE A 233 -5.44 -14.76 4.40
CA ILE A 233 -4.65 -13.74 5.09
C ILE A 233 -3.90 -14.36 6.26
N LYS A 234 -4.58 -15.15 7.10
CA LYS A 234 -3.95 -15.85 8.22
C LYS A 234 -2.81 -16.75 7.75
N TYR A 235 -3.06 -17.61 6.77
CA TYR A 235 -2.05 -18.51 6.23
C TYR A 235 -0.84 -17.74 5.69
N MET A 236 -1.07 -16.68 4.92
CA MET A 236 -0.02 -15.83 4.36
C MET A 236 0.81 -15.15 5.46
N PHE A 237 0.19 -14.61 6.50
CA PHE A 237 0.91 -14.01 7.63
C PHE A 237 1.75 -15.04 8.38
N GLU A 238 1.24 -16.27 8.57
CA GLU A 238 1.99 -17.38 9.13
C GLU A 238 3.21 -17.74 8.24
N GLU A 239 3.05 -17.76 6.92
CA GLU A 239 4.15 -18.01 5.98
C GLU A 239 5.25 -16.94 6.05
N PHE A 240 4.89 -15.67 6.22
CA PHE A 240 5.86 -14.58 6.41
C PHE A 240 6.59 -14.70 7.74
N ARG A 241 5.88 -15.02 8.83
CA ARG A 241 6.48 -15.19 10.16
C ARG A 241 7.34 -16.45 10.29
N LYS A 242 7.19 -17.44 9.40
CA LYS A 242 8.15 -18.57 9.29
C LYS A 242 9.53 -18.11 8.83
N VAL A 243 9.62 -17.03 8.05
CA VAL A 243 10.92 -16.46 7.61
C VAL A 243 11.50 -15.57 8.69
N ARG A 244 10.69 -14.68 9.27
CA ARG A 244 11.09 -13.83 10.39
C ARG A 244 9.94 -13.67 11.39
N PRO A 245 10.01 -14.29 12.58
CA PRO A 245 8.91 -14.30 13.54
C PRO A 245 8.44 -12.92 14.02
N ASP A 246 9.33 -11.94 14.06
CA ASP A 246 9.09 -10.58 14.56
C ASP A 246 8.80 -9.54 13.47
N ILE A 247 8.62 -9.97 12.20
CA ILE A 247 8.22 -9.04 11.13
C ILE A 247 6.90 -8.34 11.45
N LYS A 248 6.89 -7.02 11.30
CA LYS A 248 5.67 -6.20 11.35
C LYS A 248 4.93 -6.29 10.03
N ILE A 249 3.66 -6.68 10.10
CA ILE A 249 2.81 -6.79 8.92
C ILE A 249 1.79 -5.63 8.93
N ALA A 250 1.80 -4.83 7.86
CA ALA A 250 0.80 -3.81 7.60
C ALA A 250 -0.23 -4.32 6.58
N TRP A 251 -1.47 -3.84 6.69
CA TRP A 251 -2.52 -4.10 5.71
C TRP A 251 -3.11 -2.78 5.22
N HIS A 252 -3.06 -2.54 3.91
CA HIS A 252 -3.77 -1.48 3.23
C HIS A 252 -5.19 -1.92 2.87
N SER A 253 -6.17 -1.09 3.20
CA SER A 253 -7.49 -1.12 2.58
C SER A 253 -8.13 0.26 2.66
N CYS A 254 -8.37 0.89 1.52
CA CYS A 254 -9.19 2.09 1.43
C CYS A 254 -10.61 1.84 1.96
N GLY A 255 -11.26 2.95 2.34
CA GLY A 255 -12.64 2.98 2.79
C GLY A 255 -12.85 2.47 4.22
N SER A 256 -14.08 2.02 4.48
CA SER A 256 -14.52 1.54 5.79
C SER A 256 -14.44 0.03 5.88
N ILE A 257 -13.53 -0.45 6.73
CA ILE A 257 -13.38 -1.87 7.07
C ILE A 257 -13.61 -2.16 8.54
N LEU A 258 -14.25 -1.23 9.27
CA LEU A 258 -14.50 -1.34 10.70
C LEU A 258 -15.03 -2.72 11.15
N PRO A 259 -15.97 -3.38 10.43
CA PRO A 259 -16.51 -4.68 10.84
C PRO A 259 -15.48 -5.82 10.91
N ILE A 260 -14.36 -5.71 10.20
CA ILE A 260 -13.32 -6.75 10.10
C ILE A 260 -11.99 -6.36 10.75
N ILE A 261 -11.87 -5.16 11.35
CA ILE A 261 -10.68 -4.80 12.14
C ILE A 261 -10.40 -5.82 13.26
N PRO A 262 -11.38 -6.32 14.04
CA PRO A 262 -11.13 -7.37 15.02
C PRO A 262 -10.62 -8.67 14.40
N ASP A 263 -11.10 -9.04 13.22
CA ASP A 263 -10.64 -10.23 12.51
C ASP A 263 -9.19 -10.08 12.02
N PHE A 264 -8.79 -8.88 11.59
CA PHE A 264 -7.40 -8.56 11.26
C PHE A 264 -6.48 -8.69 12.48
N ILE A 265 -6.90 -8.17 13.64
CA ILE A 265 -6.17 -8.34 14.89
C ILE A 265 -6.03 -9.83 15.24
N GLU A 266 -7.11 -10.61 15.10
CA GLU A 266 -7.10 -12.06 15.38
C GLU A 266 -6.09 -12.83 14.52
N VAL A 267 -5.96 -12.49 13.23
CA VAL A 267 -4.97 -13.12 12.34
C VAL A 267 -3.56 -12.54 12.51
N GLY A 268 -3.39 -11.60 13.44
CA GLY A 268 -2.12 -11.02 13.82
C GLY A 268 -1.67 -9.90 12.89
N LEU A 269 -2.55 -9.00 12.50
CA LEU A 269 -2.14 -7.74 11.87
C LEU A 269 -1.43 -6.85 12.91
N ASP A 270 -0.32 -6.22 12.54
CA ASP A 270 0.40 -5.26 13.41
C ASP A 270 0.00 -3.81 13.10
N ILE A 271 -0.18 -3.47 11.81
CA ILE A 271 -0.34 -2.09 11.35
C ILE A 271 -1.56 -1.96 10.44
N LEU A 272 -2.51 -1.10 10.81
CA LEU A 272 -3.67 -0.79 9.99
C LEU A 272 -3.40 0.44 9.13
N ASN A 273 -3.50 0.26 7.81
CA ASN A 273 -3.33 1.31 6.83
C ASN A 273 -4.50 1.31 5.81
N PRO A 274 -4.88 2.48 5.27
CA PRO A 274 -4.73 3.76 5.90
C PRO A 274 -5.75 3.92 7.04
N ILE A 275 -5.53 4.91 7.91
CA ILE A 275 -6.67 5.57 8.55
C ILE A 275 -7.25 6.56 7.54
N GLN A 276 -8.42 6.25 6.99
CA GLN A 276 -9.14 7.13 6.06
C GLN A 276 -10.22 7.91 6.82
N PRO A 277 -9.97 9.17 7.21
CA PRO A 277 -10.77 9.87 8.21
C PRO A 277 -12.22 10.17 7.78
N LEU A 278 -12.48 10.23 6.47
CA LEU A 278 -13.82 10.51 5.95
C LEU A 278 -14.67 9.24 5.74
N ALA A 279 -14.07 8.05 5.82
CA ALA A 279 -14.78 6.79 5.68
C ALA A 279 -15.60 6.50 6.95
N GLN A 280 -16.77 5.90 6.78
CA GLN A 280 -17.70 5.63 7.89
C GLN A 280 -17.03 4.78 8.97
N GLY A 281 -17.09 5.20 10.23
CA GLY A 281 -16.56 4.44 11.36
C GLY A 281 -15.03 4.42 11.49
N MET A 282 -14.31 5.15 10.63
CA MET A 282 -12.85 5.22 10.65
C MET A 282 -12.32 6.45 11.42
N ASP A 283 -13.07 6.95 12.39
CA ASP A 283 -12.66 8.09 13.23
C ASP A 283 -11.44 7.72 14.09
N PRO A 284 -10.35 8.52 14.05
CA PRO A 284 -9.11 8.18 14.73
C PRO A 284 -9.20 8.20 16.27
N VAL A 285 -10.09 8.99 16.86
CA VAL A 285 -10.26 9.00 18.33
C VAL A 285 -10.88 7.67 18.76
N PHE A 286 -11.95 7.26 18.08
CA PHE A 286 -12.58 5.97 18.30
C PHE A 286 -11.61 4.81 18.05
N LEU A 287 -10.90 4.81 16.92
CA LEU A 287 -9.96 3.74 16.57
C LEU A 287 -8.81 3.65 17.59
N LYS A 288 -8.18 4.78 17.98
CA LYS A 288 -7.12 4.76 19.00
C LYS A 288 -7.62 4.23 20.33
N LYS A 289 -8.79 4.67 20.78
CA LYS A 289 -9.38 4.20 22.05
C LYS A 289 -9.68 2.70 22.02
N THR A 290 -10.14 2.19 20.88
CA THR A 290 -10.67 0.83 20.76
C THR A 290 -9.59 -0.20 20.43
N TYR A 291 -8.68 0.13 19.50
CA TYR A 291 -7.72 -0.81 18.92
C TYR A 291 -6.25 -0.36 19.07
N GLY A 292 -5.98 0.80 19.68
CA GLY A 292 -4.62 1.38 19.72
C GLY A 292 -3.61 0.64 20.61
N LYS A 293 -4.04 -0.40 21.34
CA LYS A 293 -3.15 -1.32 22.06
C LYS A 293 -2.73 -2.51 21.21
N ASP A 294 -3.54 -2.85 20.21
CA ASP A 294 -3.36 -4.02 19.36
C ASP A 294 -2.75 -3.64 18.01
N LEU A 295 -3.03 -2.42 17.53
CA LEU A 295 -2.62 -1.93 16.22
C LEU A 295 -1.80 -0.65 16.31
N VAL A 296 -0.80 -0.59 15.44
CA VAL A 296 -0.19 0.66 14.98
C VAL A 296 -1.08 1.25 13.90
N PHE A 297 -1.31 2.56 13.94
CA PHE A 297 -2.05 3.26 12.88
C PHE A 297 -1.10 3.88 11.87
N PHE A 298 -1.50 3.88 10.60
CA PHE A 298 -0.71 4.46 9.53
C PHE A 298 -1.64 5.27 8.62
N GLY A 299 -1.30 6.54 8.34
CA GLY A 299 -2.12 7.44 7.52
C GLY A 299 -2.83 8.50 8.36
N GLY A 300 -4.07 8.84 7.99
CA GLY A 300 -4.94 9.71 8.80
C GLY A 300 -5.11 11.13 8.27
N ILE A 301 -4.25 11.62 7.36
CA ILE A 301 -4.41 12.95 6.76
C ILE A 301 -5.32 12.86 5.54
N ASP A 302 -6.38 13.68 5.53
CA ASP A 302 -7.40 13.67 4.48
C ASP A 302 -6.86 14.18 3.14
N VAL A 303 -6.93 13.30 2.14
CA VAL A 303 -6.50 13.56 0.76
C VAL A 303 -7.65 14.01 -0.15
N GLN A 304 -8.90 13.94 0.30
CA GLN A 304 -10.08 14.26 -0.51
C GLN A 304 -10.50 15.73 -0.38
N HIS A 305 -10.36 16.33 0.81
CA HIS A 305 -10.77 17.72 1.04
C HIS A 305 -9.64 18.57 1.62
N LEU A 306 -8.98 18.11 2.69
CA LEU A 306 -8.03 18.92 3.43
C LEU A 306 -6.76 19.25 2.63
N LEU A 307 -6.06 18.23 2.10
CA LEU A 307 -4.86 18.48 1.30
C LEU A 307 -5.14 19.32 0.04
N PRO A 308 -6.14 19.01 -0.80
CA PRO A 308 -6.36 19.76 -2.03
C PRO A 308 -6.97 21.16 -1.81
N PHE A 309 -7.85 21.34 -0.82
CA PHE A 309 -8.65 22.57 -0.70
C PHE A 309 -8.50 23.31 0.64
N GLY A 310 -7.81 22.72 1.62
CA GLY A 310 -7.53 23.35 2.90
C GLY A 310 -6.49 24.46 2.79
N THR A 311 -6.42 25.32 3.80
CA THR A 311 -5.30 26.26 3.95
C THR A 311 -4.09 25.56 4.59
N PRO A 312 -2.86 26.06 4.38
CA PRO A 312 -1.68 25.57 5.09
C PRO A 312 -1.87 25.49 6.61
N GLN A 313 -2.54 26.48 7.22
CA GLN A 313 -2.81 26.48 8.66
C GLN A 313 -3.73 25.32 9.08
N MET A 314 -4.80 25.05 8.31
CA MET A 314 -5.70 23.93 8.60
C MET A 314 -4.97 22.59 8.53
N ILE A 315 -4.02 22.45 7.60
CA ILE A 315 -3.20 21.24 7.48
C ILE A 315 -2.29 21.09 8.70
N ARG A 316 -1.60 22.16 9.13
CA ARG A 316 -0.78 22.13 10.35
C ARG A 316 -1.58 21.73 11.58
N ASP A 317 -2.76 22.32 11.74
CA ASP A 317 -3.64 22.05 12.87
C ASP A 317 -4.12 20.60 12.87
N GLU A 318 -4.50 20.05 11.71
CA GLU A 318 -4.93 18.66 11.62
C GLU A 318 -3.78 17.67 11.82
N VAL A 319 -2.59 17.96 11.30
CA VAL A 319 -1.38 17.15 11.54
C VAL A 319 -1.10 17.07 13.04
N ARG A 320 -1.04 18.21 13.74
CA ARG A 320 -0.85 18.24 15.19
C ARG A 320 -1.94 17.48 15.92
N ARG A 321 -3.20 17.69 15.54
CA ARG A 321 -4.34 16.96 16.12
C ARG A 321 -4.21 15.45 15.94
N ARG A 322 -3.76 14.98 14.77
CA ARG A 322 -3.52 13.55 14.51
C ARG A 322 -2.40 13.00 15.37
N ILE A 323 -1.31 13.73 15.51
CA ILE A 323 -0.19 13.36 16.38
C ILE A 323 -0.67 13.26 17.84
N ASP A 324 -1.45 14.22 18.33
CA ASP A 324 -2.00 14.23 19.69
C ASP A 324 -3.00 13.09 19.99
N ILE A 325 -3.67 12.58 18.96
CA ILE A 325 -4.63 11.47 19.10
C ILE A 325 -3.91 10.14 18.94
N LEU A 326 -3.32 9.90 17.77
CA LEU A 326 -2.80 8.59 17.36
C LEU A 326 -1.39 8.34 17.88
N GLY A 327 -0.55 9.39 17.97
CA GLY A 327 0.87 9.30 18.31
C GLY A 327 1.20 9.13 19.79
N LYS A 328 0.21 9.26 20.68
CA LYS A 328 0.38 8.99 22.11
C LYS A 328 0.75 7.53 22.36
N GLU A 329 1.77 7.32 23.18
CA GLU A 329 2.31 6.01 23.55
C GLU A 329 2.94 5.26 22.35
N GLY A 330 3.32 5.98 21.30
CA GLY A 330 3.73 5.39 20.03
C GLY A 330 2.56 4.79 19.24
N GLY A 331 2.85 3.86 18.34
CA GLY A 331 1.84 3.17 17.54
C GLY A 331 1.19 4.05 16.47
N TYR A 332 1.93 5.01 15.89
CA TYR A 332 1.45 5.82 14.78
C TYR A 332 2.54 6.15 13.77
N ILE A 333 2.25 5.96 12.48
CA ILE A 333 3.00 6.47 11.33
C ILE A 333 2.13 7.54 10.68
N ILE A 334 2.61 8.78 10.69
CA ILE A 334 1.85 9.88 10.08
C ILE A 334 2.08 9.88 8.56
N ALA A 335 0.96 9.88 7.83
CA ALA A 335 0.96 9.95 6.38
C ALA A 335 -0.38 10.51 5.86
N PRO A 336 -0.40 11.02 4.62
CA PRO A 336 -1.62 11.05 3.80
C PRO A 336 -2.38 9.72 3.87
N ALA A 337 -3.71 9.75 3.81
CA ALA A 337 -4.53 8.55 3.75
C ALA A 337 -4.36 7.76 2.44
N HIS A 338 -3.79 8.39 1.41
CA HIS A 338 -3.40 7.76 0.14
C HIS A 338 -2.32 8.62 -0.55
N ASN A 339 -1.81 8.20 -1.71
CA ASN A 339 -0.90 9.01 -2.55
C ASN A 339 -1.41 10.45 -2.71
N ILE A 340 -0.52 11.44 -2.50
CA ILE A 340 -0.85 12.85 -2.72
C ILE A 340 -1.16 13.06 -4.21
N GLN A 341 -2.27 13.73 -4.49
CA GLN A 341 -2.84 13.90 -5.82
C GLN A 341 -2.43 15.24 -6.47
N PRO A 342 -2.45 15.36 -7.81
CA PRO A 342 -1.98 16.56 -8.53
C PRO A 342 -2.74 17.86 -8.25
N ASP A 343 -3.97 17.76 -7.75
CA ASP A 343 -4.78 18.87 -7.28
C ASP A 343 -4.29 19.47 -5.95
N THR A 344 -3.34 18.83 -5.27
CA THR A 344 -2.75 19.33 -4.02
C THR A 344 -1.74 20.45 -4.27
N PRO A 345 -1.92 21.65 -3.67
CA PRO A 345 -0.95 22.74 -3.74
C PRO A 345 0.39 22.42 -3.06
N VAL A 346 1.50 22.96 -3.55
CA VAL A 346 2.84 22.69 -2.98
C VAL A 346 2.93 23.20 -1.54
N GLU A 347 2.40 24.39 -1.28
CA GLU A 347 2.32 25.00 0.05
C GLU A 347 1.59 24.13 1.07
N ASN A 348 0.61 23.34 0.62
CA ASN A 348 -0.15 22.41 1.46
C ASN A 348 0.68 21.17 1.79
N ILE A 349 1.44 20.64 0.82
CA ILE A 349 2.39 19.54 1.04
C ILE A 349 3.50 19.99 2.01
N MET A 350 4.06 21.19 1.79
CA MET A 350 5.08 21.76 2.68
C MET A 350 4.53 22.04 4.09
N ALA A 351 3.25 22.41 4.21
CA ALA A 351 2.60 22.57 5.49
C ALA A 351 2.49 21.25 6.26
N PHE A 352 2.14 20.16 5.56
CA PHE A 352 2.14 18.82 6.13
C PHE A 352 3.52 18.42 6.66
N PHE A 353 4.57 18.52 5.82
CA PHE A 353 5.93 18.12 6.22
C PHE A 353 6.44 18.94 7.41
N ASP A 354 6.30 20.26 7.37
CA ASP A 354 6.78 21.10 8.47
C ASP A 354 6.06 20.80 9.79
N ALA A 355 4.74 20.61 9.79
CA ALA A 355 4.02 20.23 11.01
C ALA A 355 4.31 18.79 11.47
N ALA A 356 4.58 17.86 10.55
CA ALA A 356 4.87 16.48 10.90
C ALA A 356 6.29 16.32 11.46
N ILE A 357 7.23 17.14 10.99
CA ILE A 357 8.64 17.12 11.41
C ILE A 357 8.88 17.99 12.65
N ASN A 358 8.13 19.10 12.78
CA ASN A 358 8.20 20.05 13.90
C ASN A 358 6.83 20.18 14.61
N PRO A 359 6.33 19.11 15.26
CA PRO A 359 4.99 19.05 15.83
C PRO A 359 4.71 20.06 16.95
#